data_AF-A0A553JMW6-F1
#
_entry.id   AF-A0A553JMW6-F1
#
_cell.length_a   1.000
_cell.length_b   1.000
_cell.length_c   1.000
_cell.angle_alpha   90.00
_cell.angle_beta   90.00
_cell.angle_gamma   90.00
#
_symmetry.space_group_name_H-M   'P 1'
#
loop_
_entity.id
_entity.type
_entity.pdbx_description
1 polymer ?
#
loop_
_entity_poly.entity_id
_entity_poly.type
_entity_poly.pdbx_seq_one_letter_code
_entity_poly.pdbx_strand_id
1 'polypeptide(L)'
;MRVRTLIRYLPALAVGLLLAQLSLILLSYAANYMLRYLISAVDLNANSIQYLWLILHDVSLLFILSAIVYFGYRKFLSTLPDDLFSAILMQLPITYISLYLLRPSFDLSSLASSASTISSVTASISVLLVYGLNSLARRRTGTTT
;
A
#
# COMPACT_ATOMS: atom_id res chain seq x y z
N MET A 1 -17.84 -28.55 1.46
CA MET A 1 -17.65 -27.55 2.54
C MET A 1 -16.62 -26.45 2.23
N ARG A 2 -15.55 -26.69 1.45
CA ARG A 2 -14.48 -25.70 1.18
C ARG A 2 -14.84 -24.53 0.23
N VAL A 3 -15.74 -24.76 -0.74
CA VAL A 3 -16.06 -23.76 -1.78
C VAL A 3 -16.83 -22.54 -1.21
N ARG A 4 -17.77 -22.77 -0.30
CA ARG A 4 -18.57 -21.69 0.31
C ARG A 4 -17.71 -20.74 1.14
N THR A 5 -16.67 -21.26 1.78
CA THR A 5 -15.68 -20.47 2.51
C THR A 5 -14.87 -19.61 1.56
N LEU A 6 -14.36 -20.16 0.45
CA LEU A 6 -13.61 -19.40 -0.56
C LEU A 6 -14.43 -18.25 -1.19
N ILE A 7 -15.71 -18.51 -1.51
CA ILE A 7 -16.60 -17.48 -2.08
C ILE A 7 -16.76 -16.29 -1.12
N ARG A 8 -16.75 -16.54 0.20
CA ARG A 8 -16.85 -15.49 1.22
C ARG A 8 -15.66 -14.52 1.22
N TYR A 9 -14.49 -14.97 0.75
CA TYR A 9 -13.27 -14.17 0.67
C TYR A 9 -13.05 -13.51 -0.70
N LEU A 10 -13.83 -13.89 -1.71
CA LEU A 10 -13.73 -13.29 -3.05
C LEU A 10 -13.83 -11.76 -3.05
N PRO A 11 -14.72 -11.13 -2.24
CA PRO A 11 -14.80 -9.68 -2.20
C PRO A 11 -13.53 -9.02 -1.65
N ALA A 12 -12.78 -9.68 -0.76
CA ALA A 12 -11.50 -9.16 -0.26
C ALA A 12 -10.47 -9.08 -1.40
N LEU A 13 -10.42 -10.09 -2.27
CA LEU A 13 -9.56 -10.06 -3.45
C LEU A 13 -10.01 -8.97 -4.45
N ALA A 14 -11.32 -8.81 -4.67
CA ALA A 14 -11.86 -7.77 -5.53
C ALA A 14 -11.51 -6.36 -5.02
N VAL A 15 -11.59 -6.15 -3.70
CA VAL A 15 -11.17 -4.92 -3.04
C VAL A 15 -9.66 -4.72 -3.16
N GLY A 16 -8.86 -5.79 -3.10
CA GLY A 16 -7.43 -5.73 -3.40
C GLY A 16 -7.10 -5.30 -4.82
N LEU A 17 -7.88 -5.75 -5.82
CA LEU A 17 -7.74 -5.29 -7.21
C LEU A 17 -8.10 -3.80 -7.33
N LEU A 18 -9.16 -3.37 -6.65
CA LEU A 18 -9.54 -1.96 -6.60
C LEU A 18 -8.44 -1.12 -5.93
N LEU A 19 -7.88 -1.58 -4.82
CA LEU A 19 -6.74 -0.92 -4.16
C LEU A 19 -5.56 -0.79 -5.12
N ALA A 20 -5.22 -1.86 -5.82
CA ALA A 20 -4.12 -1.86 -6.79
C ALA A 20 -4.34 -0.82 -7.89
N GLN A 21 -5.55 -0.79 -8.48
CA GLN A 21 -5.91 0.17 -9.51
C GLN A 21 -5.84 1.62 -8.98
N LEU A 22 -6.40 1.87 -7.79
CA LEU A 22 -6.35 3.20 -7.17
C LEU A 22 -4.92 3.63 -6.86
N SER A 23 -4.06 2.73 -6.38
CA SER A 23 -2.65 3.02 -6.11
C SER A 23 -1.91 3.45 -7.37
N LEU A 24 -2.12 2.75 -8.50
CA LEU A 24 -1.51 3.11 -9.78
C LEU A 24 -1.99 4.47 -10.28
N ILE A 25 -3.29 4.74 -10.20
CA ILE A 25 -3.85 6.05 -10.59
C ILE A 25 -3.28 7.16 -9.69
N LEU A 26 -3.31 6.97 -8.38
CA LEU A 26 -2.88 7.95 -7.40
C LEU A 26 -1.38 8.27 -7.56
N LEU A 27 -0.53 7.25 -7.69
CA LEU A 27 0.90 7.43 -7.91
C LEU A 27 1.20 8.07 -9.28
N SER A 28 0.42 7.76 -10.32
CA SER A 28 0.58 8.42 -11.63
C SER A 28 0.28 9.92 -11.57
N TYR A 29 -0.79 10.32 -10.85
CA TYR A 29 -1.07 11.74 -10.62
C TYR A 29 0.01 12.42 -9.75
N ALA A 30 0.42 11.75 -8.67
CA ALA A 30 1.47 12.21 -7.78
C ALA A 30 2.82 12.40 -8.49
N ALA A 31 3.17 11.51 -9.40
CA ALA A 31 4.42 11.55 -10.14
C ALA A 31 4.58 12.85 -10.95
N ASN A 32 3.50 13.36 -11.55
CA ASN A 32 3.54 14.63 -12.29
C ASN A 32 3.88 15.82 -11.39
N TYR A 33 3.35 15.86 -10.18
CA TYR A 33 3.63 16.91 -9.21
C TYR A 33 5.04 16.76 -8.62
N MET A 34 5.41 15.55 -8.20
CA MET A 34 6.73 15.27 -7.62
C MET A 34 7.87 15.48 -8.61
N LEU A 35 7.67 15.15 -9.90
CA LEU A 35 8.66 15.40 -10.93
C LEU A 35 8.96 16.91 -11.07
N ARG A 36 7.92 17.75 -11.04
CA ARG A 36 8.08 19.21 -11.06
C ARG A 36 8.80 19.72 -9.82
N TYR A 37 8.49 19.15 -8.66
CA TYR A 37 9.20 19.44 -7.41
C TYR A 37 10.69 19.10 -7.52
N LEU A 38 11.05 17.91 -8.01
CA LEU A 38 12.44 17.48 -8.18
C LEU A 38 13.20 18.38 -9.17
N ILE A 39 12.62 18.67 -10.33
CA ILE A 39 13.29 19.49 -11.38
C ILE A 39 13.45 20.95 -10.93
N SER A 40 12.58 21.46 -10.04
CA SER A 40 12.69 22.82 -9.51
C SER A 40 13.86 23.01 -8.53
N ALA A 41 14.48 21.92 -8.06
CA ALA A 41 15.62 21.99 -7.16
C ALA A 41 16.91 22.34 -7.93
N VAL A 42 17.56 23.42 -7.50
CA VAL A 42 18.91 23.76 -7.95
C VAL A 42 19.87 22.69 -7.36
N ASP A 43 20.72 22.11 -8.20
CA ASP A 43 21.72 21.08 -7.86
C ASP A 43 21.15 19.72 -7.38
N LEU A 44 20.11 19.21 -8.06
CA LEU A 44 19.61 17.85 -7.84
C LEU A 44 20.69 16.81 -8.19
N ASN A 45 21.04 15.96 -7.22
CA ASN A 45 21.91 14.81 -7.37
C ASN A 45 21.28 13.58 -6.70
N ALA A 46 21.84 12.39 -6.90
CA ALA A 46 21.25 11.12 -6.44
C ALA A 46 21.06 11.01 -4.91
N ASN A 47 21.71 11.86 -4.12
CA ASN A 47 21.64 11.90 -2.66
C ASN A 47 21.00 13.18 -2.11
N SER A 48 20.29 13.95 -2.93
CA SER A 48 19.66 15.18 -2.46
C SER A 48 18.42 14.90 -1.59
N ILE A 49 18.18 15.81 -0.63
CA ILE A 49 17.09 15.71 0.37
C ILE A 49 15.69 15.60 -0.25
N GLN A 50 15.52 16.09 -1.48
CA GLN A 50 14.28 16.03 -2.25
C GLN A 50 13.80 14.58 -2.43
N TYR A 51 14.72 13.62 -2.51
CA TYR A 51 14.36 12.20 -2.58
C TYR A 51 13.84 11.64 -1.25
N LEU A 52 14.24 12.18 -0.09
CA LEU A 52 13.58 11.85 1.19
C LEU A 52 12.14 12.35 1.21
N TRP A 53 11.89 13.55 0.69
CA TRP A 53 10.54 14.07 0.53
C TRP A 53 9.70 13.20 -0.41
N LEU A 54 10.27 12.74 -1.52
CA LEU A 54 9.63 11.80 -2.43
C LEU A 54 9.26 10.49 -1.72
N ILE A 55 10.21 9.89 -0.98
CA ILE A 55 9.97 8.68 -0.18
C ILE A 55 8.81 8.91 0.79
N LEU A 56 8.89 9.98 1.60
CA LEU A 56 7.89 10.25 2.61
C LEU A 56 6.51 10.47 2.00
N HIS A 57 6.45 11.19 0.89
CA HIS A 57 5.22 11.46 0.14
C HIS A 57 4.58 10.16 -0.38
N ASP A 58 5.33 9.32 -1.09
CA ASP A 58 4.81 8.11 -1.70
C ASP A 58 4.40 7.06 -0.66
N VAL A 59 5.21 6.91 0.39
CA VAL A 59 4.88 6.05 1.54
C VAL A 59 3.59 6.50 2.22
N SER A 60 3.45 7.81 2.46
CA SER A 60 2.27 8.36 3.12
C SER A 60 1.01 8.17 2.27
N LEU A 61 1.08 8.44 0.97
CA LEU A 61 -0.05 8.23 0.05
C LEU A 61 -0.50 6.77 0.02
N LEU A 62 0.45 5.83 -0.14
CA LEU A 62 0.14 4.40 -0.17
C LEU A 62 -0.46 3.92 1.15
N PHE A 63 0.08 4.40 2.28
CA PHE A 63 -0.42 4.03 3.59
C PHE A 63 -1.82 4.57 3.85
N ILE A 64 -2.07 5.86 3.56
CA ILE A 64 -3.39 6.50 3.69
C ILE A 64 -4.41 5.80 2.80
N LEU A 65 -4.08 5.56 1.53
CA LEU A 65 -4.98 4.88 0.59
C LEU A 65 -5.31 3.46 1.08
N SER A 66 -4.30 2.72 1.53
CA SER A 66 -4.50 1.38 2.09
C SER A 66 -5.41 1.41 3.33
N ALA A 67 -5.24 2.41 4.20
CA ALA A 67 -6.11 2.60 5.35
C ALA A 67 -7.55 2.93 4.96
N ILE A 68 -7.76 3.85 4.01
CA ILE A 68 -9.09 4.20 3.50
C ILE A 68 -9.79 2.97 2.93
N VAL A 69 -9.11 2.20 2.08
CA VAL A 69 -9.70 1.00 1.46
C VAL A 69 -9.99 -0.07 2.49
N TYR A 70 -9.06 -0.36 3.40
CA TYR A 70 -9.25 -1.38 4.43
C TYR A 70 -10.38 -1.02 5.41
N PHE A 71 -10.41 0.20 5.94
CA PHE A 71 -11.51 0.64 6.82
C PHE A 71 -12.82 0.78 6.05
N GLY A 72 -12.78 1.16 4.76
CA GLY A 72 -13.92 1.13 3.85
C GLY A 72 -14.51 -0.27 3.72
N TYR A 73 -13.67 -1.28 3.46
CA TYR A 73 -14.08 -2.69 3.44
C TYR A 73 -14.78 -3.08 4.75
N ARG A 74 -14.15 -2.79 5.90
CA ARG A 74 -14.72 -3.14 7.20
C ARG A 74 -16.05 -2.43 7.48
N LYS A 75 -16.20 -1.19 7.01
CA LYS A 75 -17.42 -0.39 7.21
C LYS A 75 -18.57 -0.80 6.29
N PHE A 76 -18.31 -0.95 4.99
CA PHE A 76 -19.35 -1.23 3.98
C PHE A 76 -19.64 -2.73 3.81
N LEU A 77 -18.68 -3.60 4.12
CA LEU A 77 -18.78 -5.04 3.99
C LEU A 77 -18.61 -5.74 5.34
N SER A 78 -19.20 -5.18 6.40
CA SER A 78 -19.05 -5.63 7.78
C SER A 78 -19.49 -7.09 8.04
N THR A 79 -20.30 -7.68 7.16
CA THR A 79 -20.74 -9.07 7.24
C THR A 79 -19.69 -10.08 6.71
N LEU A 80 -18.68 -9.57 6.00
CA LEU A 80 -17.58 -10.36 5.42
C LEU A 80 -16.44 -10.55 6.44
N PRO A 81 -15.59 -11.57 6.24
CA PRO A 81 -14.48 -11.84 7.14
C PRO A 81 -13.45 -10.69 7.13
N ASP A 82 -13.07 -10.23 8.31
CA ASP A 82 -12.00 -9.25 8.59
C ASP A 82 -10.88 -9.92 9.42
N ASP A 83 -10.30 -10.96 8.85
CA ASP A 83 -9.19 -11.72 9.43
C ASP A 83 -7.89 -11.53 8.61
N LEU A 84 -6.79 -12.12 9.09
CA LEU A 84 -5.49 -12.03 8.43
C LEU A 84 -5.55 -12.55 6.98
N PHE A 85 -6.37 -13.56 6.70
CA PHE A 85 -6.48 -14.12 5.36
C PHE A 85 -7.13 -13.13 4.39
N SER A 86 -8.19 -12.44 4.82
CA SER A 86 -8.81 -11.36 4.04
C SER A 86 -7.83 -10.21 3.76
N ALA A 87 -7.02 -9.82 4.75
CA ALA A 87 -5.98 -8.80 4.58
C ALA A 87 -4.89 -9.22 3.59
N ILE A 88 -4.44 -10.49 3.65
CA ILE A 88 -3.49 -11.06 2.67
C ILE A 88 -4.09 -11.01 1.26
N LEU A 89 -5.36 -11.38 1.09
CA LEU A 89 -6.03 -11.34 -0.21
C LEU A 89 -6.19 -9.92 -0.76
N MET A 90 -6.44 -8.92 0.09
CA MET A 90 -6.46 -7.52 -0.33
C MET A 90 -5.07 -7.02 -0.73
N GLN A 91 -4.03 -7.48 -0.05
CA GLN A 91 -2.64 -7.08 -0.29
C GLN A 91 -2.07 -7.72 -1.57
N LEU A 92 -2.49 -8.95 -1.90
CA LEU A 92 -1.90 -9.77 -2.95
C LEU A 92 -1.79 -9.06 -4.32
N PRO A 93 -2.85 -8.41 -4.85
CA PRO A 93 -2.77 -7.78 -6.18
C PRO A 93 -1.72 -6.67 -6.26
N ILE A 94 -1.68 -5.77 -5.29
CA ILE A 94 -0.72 -4.67 -5.29
C ILE A 94 0.69 -5.16 -4.99
N THR A 95 0.87 -6.20 -4.15
CA THR A 95 2.17 -6.85 -3.95
C THR A 95 2.69 -7.49 -5.22
N TYR A 96 1.84 -8.21 -5.96
CA TYR A 96 2.21 -8.79 -7.24
C TYR A 96 2.66 -7.72 -8.24
N ILE A 97 1.91 -6.64 -8.38
CA ILE A 97 2.28 -5.54 -9.27
C ILE A 97 3.61 -4.91 -8.81
N SER A 98 3.72 -4.57 -7.53
CA SER A 98 4.83 -3.78 -7.00
C SER A 98 6.16 -4.52 -6.97
N LEU A 99 6.14 -5.83 -6.73
CA LEU A 99 7.36 -6.64 -6.62
C LEU A 99 7.66 -7.43 -7.91
N TYR A 100 6.64 -7.94 -8.61
CA TYR A 100 6.83 -8.84 -9.73
C TYR A 100 6.72 -8.17 -11.10
N LEU A 101 5.76 -7.25 -11.28
CA LEU A 101 5.60 -6.53 -12.55
C LEU A 101 6.55 -5.34 -12.65
N LEU A 102 6.61 -4.51 -11.61
CA LEU A 102 7.47 -3.31 -11.60
C LEU A 102 8.94 -3.65 -11.36
N ARG A 103 9.25 -4.82 -10.77
CA ARG A 103 10.61 -5.34 -10.55
C ARG A 103 11.57 -4.27 -10.01
N PRO A 104 11.34 -3.76 -8.79
CA PRO A 104 12.23 -2.77 -8.20
C PRO A 104 13.66 -3.33 -8.17
N SER A 105 14.64 -2.46 -8.42
CA SER A 105 16.05 -2.85 -8.45
C SER A 105 16.60 -3.28 -7.08
N PHE A 106 15.85 -3.04 -6.00
CA PHE A 106 16.27 -3.26 -4.61
C PHE A 106 17.63 -2.62 -4.30
N ASP A 107 17.91 -1.48 -4.93
CA ASP A 107 19.15 -0.75 -4.77
C ASP A 107 18.98 0.40 -3.76
N LEU A 108 19.77 0.35 -2.69
CA LEU A 108 19.81 1.34 -1.62
C LEU A 108 21.11 2.17 -1.62
N SER A 109 21.88 2.12 -2.71
CA SER A 109 23.15 2.83 -2.86
C SER A 109 23.01 4.36 -2.87
N SER A 110 21.83 4.87 -3.24
CA SER A 110 21.52 6.30 -3.27
C SER A 110 20.10 6.57 -2.76
N LEU A 111 19.81 7.82 -2.40
CA LEU A 111 18.46 8.22 -2.04
C LEU A 111 17.48 8.11 -3.20
N ALA A 112 17.93 8.42 -4.43
CA ALA A 112 17.13 8.27 -5.64
C ALA A 112 16.72 6.81 -5.90
N SER A 113 17.67 5.88 -5.81
CA SER A 113 17.38 4.44 -5.97
C SER A 113 16.51 3.91 -4.82
N SER A 114 16.78 4.37 -3.60
CA SER A 114 16.01 4.03 -2.40
C SER A 114 14.53 4.43 -2.52
N ALA A 115 14.23 5.54 -3.18
CA ALA A 115 12.85 5.99 -3.36
C ALA A 115 11.96 4.96 -4.05
N SER A 116 12.46 4.35 -5.13
CA SER A 116 11.75 3.29 -5.84
C SER A 116 11.59 2.03 -4.99
N THR A 117 12.68 1.59 -4.34
CA THR A 117 12.71 0.38 -3.52
C THR A 117 11.76 0.48 -2.33
N ILE A 118 11.83 1.58 -1.57
CA ILE A 118 11.00 1.81 -0.39
C ILE A 118 9.53 1.88 -0.80
N SER A 119 9.19 2.61 -1.86
CA SER A 119 7.80 2.72 -2.34
C SER A 119 7.22 1.35 -2.73
N SER A 120 7.98 0.53 -3.45
CA SER A 120 7.54 -0.83 -3.82
C SER A 120 7.38 -1.75 -2.61
N VAL A 121 8.30 -1.69 -1.65
CA VAL A 121 8.19 -2.47 -0.40
C VAL A 121 6.99 -2.00 0.40
N THR A 122 6.80 -0.70 0.57
CA THR A 122 5.63 -0.14 1.28
C THR A 122 4.33 -0.56 0.63
N ALA A 123 4.20 -0.43 -0.70
CA ALA A 123 3.03 -0.89 -1.43
C ALA A 123 2.73 -2.38 -1.20
N SER A 124 3.77 -3.19 -0.97
CA SER A 124 3.65 -4.64 -0.76
C SER A 124 3.26 -5.08 0.66
N ILE A 125 3.31 -4.18 1.65
CA ILE A 125 3.01 -4.49 3.06
C ILE A 125 1.98 -3.56 3.70
N SER A 126 1.55 -2.50 3.02
CA SER A 126 0.76 -1.41 3.60
C SER A 126 -0.57 -1.86 4.20
N VAL A 127 -1.33 -2.73 3.52
CA VAL A 127 -2.60 -3.27 4.03
C VAL A 127 -2.36 -4.14 5.27
N LEU A 128 -1.30 -4.95 5.24
CA LEU A 128 -0.96 -5.80 6.38
C LEU A 128 -0.54 -4.98 7.60
N LEU A 129 0.18 -3.87 7.40
CA LEU A 129 0.51 -2.93 8.47
C LEU A 129 -0.75 -2.30 9.05
N VAL A 130 -1.67 -1.82 8.22
CA VAL A 130 -2.95 -1.25 8.67
C VAL A 130 -3.76 -2.30 9.45
N TYR A 131 -3.88 -3.52 8.92
CA TYR A 131 -4.54 -4.63 9.61
C TYR A 131 -3.87 -4.92 10.96
N GLY A 132 -2.53 -5.02 10.98
CA GLY A 132 -1.73 -5.27 12.17
C GLY A 132 -1.96 -4.22 13.26
N LEU A 133 -1.91 -2.94 12.90
CA LEU A 133 -2.18 -1.83 13.81
C LEU A 133 -3.61 -1.87 14.34
N ASN A 134 -4.60 -2.13 13.48
CA ASN A 134 -6.00 -2.26 13.91
C ASN A 134 -6.19 -3.47 14.85
N SER A 135 -5.54 -4.59 14.56
CA SER A 135 -5.60 -5.79 15.40
C SER A 135 -4.99 -5.56 16.78
N LEU A 136 -3.87 -4.82 16.84
CA LEU A 136 -3.22 -4.43 18.09
C LEU A 136 -4.09 -3.47 18.91
N ALA A 137 -4.71 -2.49 18.25
CA ALA A 137 -5.64 -1.56 18.89
C ALA A 137 -6.84 -2.29 19.51
N ARG A 138 -7.48 -3.20 18.76
CA ARG A 138 -8.60 -4.03 19.24
C ARG A 138 -8.24 -4.86 20.47
N ARG A 139 -7.04 -5.46 20.48
CA ARG A 139 -6.53 -6.21 21.63
C ARG A 139 -6.36 -5.35 22.88
N ARG A 140 -5.93 -4.09 22.72
CA ARG A 140 -5.77 -3.14 23.84
C ARG A 140 -7.09 -2.64 24.39
N THR A 141 -8.12 -2.51 23.55
CA THR A 141 -9.45 -2.00 23.94
C THR A 141 -10.41 -3.10 24.41
N GLY A 142 -10.00 -4.38 24.42
CA GLY A 142 -10.83 -5.50 24.85
C GLY A 142 -12.05 -5.79 23.95
N THR A 143 -12.15 -5.13 22.80
CA THR A 143 -13.25 -5.29 21.85
C THR A 143 -12.93 -6.37 20.83
N THR A 144 -13.13 -7.63 21.22
CA THR A 144 -13.24 -8.76 20.29
C THR A 144 -14.69 -8.90 19.84
N THR A 145 -15.01 -8.35 18.68
CA THR A 145 -16.23 -8.67 17.93
C THR A 145 -15.88 -9.34 16.61
#